data_AF-A0A1G8JXW8-F1
#
_entry.id   AF-A0A1G8JXW8-F1
#
_cell.length_a   1.000
_cell.length_b   1.000
_cell.length_c   1.000
_cell.angle_alpha   90.00
_cell.angle_beta   90.00
_cell.angle_gamma   90.00
#
_symmetry.space_group_name_H-M   'P 1'
#
loop_
_entity.id
_entity.type
_entity.pdbx_description
1 polymer ?
#
loop_
_entity_poly.entity_id
_entity_poly.type
_entity_poly.pdbx_seq_one_letter_code
_entity_poly.pdbx_strand_id
1 'polypeptide(L)'
;MKNKVLFGSMLSLVFGTAIYILFRSSSLKIFNWLEVLNIDFLSSDFRKFSISHIESFPDWFLYSLPDGLWITSYTCLIIYIWNFKIKLQSIFWISIIPFIAISSEIGQGVDFVQGTFDSLDLLFYVLGFIIPLILIFKKNIINSNTMNKILKTMASIGTFVFFIFIAFGSEDEKKSETSITTSIENKKNALSTIPLKTRLENNIKSLKSDDFTKDINSLDGIVISIALYKAYFQIIKEGKESQNPEEQKLAKQLEQKVSNSQIKNFPKLRAKYAKLIGDKLWENDVDVSVGGVRNINLNLTAHYFASNKNIKESQEALHEMLINLRFKQTNYRWYKGEDEYTYYTIESPKDSEVIE
;
A
#
# COMPACT_ATOMS: atom_id res chain seq x y z
N MET A 1 -25.17 -12.44 31.23
CA MET A 1 -23.90 -11.72 30.99
C MET A 1 -23.05 -12.39 29.94
N LYS A 2 -22.89 -13.71 29.99
CA LYS A 2 -22.27 -14.53 28.93
C LYS A 2 -22.70 -14.11 27.51
N ASN A 3 -24.01 -14.10 27.25
CA ASN A 3 -24.53 -13.72 25.93
C ASN A 3 -24.29 -12.24 25.59
N LYS A 4 -24.23 -11.34 26.58
CA LYS A 4 -23.95 -9.90 26.36
C LYS A 4 -22.48 -9.67 25.98
N VAL A 5 -21.56 -10.39 26.60
CA VAL A 5 -20.11 -10.31 26.30
C VAL A 5 -19.81 -10.96 24.96
N LEU A 6 -20.45 -12.10 24.66
CA LEU A 6 -20.34 -12.72 23.34
C LEU A 6 -20.92 -11.80 22.25
N PHE A 7 -22.10 -11.21 22.49
CA PHE A 7 -22.68 -10.24 21.57
C PHE A 7 -21.81 -8.99 21.40
N GLY A 8 -21.25 -8.45 22.49
CA GLY A 8 -20.31 -7.33 22.43
C GLY A 8 -19.04 -7.67 21.64
N SER A 9 -18.52 -8.90 21.79
CA SER A 9 -17.40 -9.41 20.99
C SER A 9 -17.75 -9.42 19.50
N MET A 10 -18.90 -9.99 19.14
CA MET A 10 -19.34 -10.04 17.74
C MET A 10 -19.56 -8.64 17.15
N LEU A 11 -20.20 -7.75 17.91
CA LEU A 11 -20.45 -6.38 17.46
C LEU A 11 -19.14 -5.61 17.24
N SER A 12 -18.19 -5.74 18.19
CA SER A 12 -16.88 -5.10 18.08
C SER A 12 -16.10 -5.60 16.87
N LEU A 13 -16.14 -6.92 16.61
CA LEU A 13 -15.50 -7.51 15.42
C LEU A 13 -16.11 -6.97 14.13
N VAL A 14 -17.43 -7.06 14.00
CA VAL A 14 -18.15 -6.61 12.79
C VAL A 14 -17.92 -5.13 12.55
N PHE A 15 -17.96 -4.30 13.60
CA PHE A 15 -17.79 -2.86 13.45
C PHE A 15 -16.35 -2.49 13.10
N GLY A 16 -15.34 -3.09 13.75
CA GLY A 16 -13.94 -2.88 13.42
C GLY A 16 -13.63 -3.31 11.98
N THR A 17 -14.08 -4.51 11.58
CA THR A 17 -13.91 -5.00 10.22
C THR A 17 -14.67 -4.16 9.19
N ALA A 18 -15.87 -3.67 9.52
CA ALA A 18 -16.63 -2.80 8.63
C ALA A 18 -15.91 -1.48 8.38
N ILE A 19 -15.41 -0.81 9.43
CA ILE A 19 -14.61 0.42 9.27
C ILE A 19 -13.40 0.10 8.38
N TYR A 20 -12.72 -1.01 8.64
CA TYR A 20 -11.53 -1.40 7.90
C TYR A 20 -11.80 -1.58 6.41
N ILE A 21 -12.76 -2.42 6.02
CA ILE A 21 -13.01 -2.74 4.60
C ILE A 21 -13.67 -1.55 3.87
N LEU A 22 -14.48 -0.74 4.56
CA LEU A 22 -15.18 0.39 3.94
C LEU A 22 -14.29 1.59 3.66
N PHE A 23 -13.32 1.89 4.53
CA PHE A 23 -12.56 3.14 4.45
C PHE A 23 -11.07 2.98 4.13
N ARG A 24 -10.47 1.79 4.33
CA ARG A 24 -9.03 1.60 4.12
C ARG A 24 -8.66 1.43 2.64
N SER A 25 -7.35 1.57 2.38
CA SER A 25 -6.70 1.44 1.08
C SER A 25 -7.14 0.18 0.34
N SER A 26 -7.29 0.27 -0.99
CA SER A 26 -7.64 -0.89 -1.82
C SER A 26 -6.50 -1.91 -1.97
N SER A 27 -5.30 -1.59 -1.49
CA SER A 27 -4.10 -2.46 -1.51
C SER A 27 -4.10 -3.56 -0.45
N LEU A 28 -5.08 -3.58 0.45
CA LEU A 28 -5.14 -4.57 1.52
C LEU A 28 -5.36 -6.00 0.98
N LYS A 29 -4.65 -6.97 1.56
CA LYS A 29 -4.77 -8.39 1.17
C LYS A 29 -6.21 -8.93 1.29
N ILE A 30 -7.01 -8.38 2.19
CA ILE A 30 -8.42 -8.76 2.37
C ILE A 30 -9.22 -8.63 1.06
N PHE A 31 -8.91 -7.66 0.19
CA PHE A 31 -9.63 -7.51 -1.07
C PHE A 31 -9.32 -8.63 -2.04
N ASN A 32 -8.07 -9.09 -2.10
CA ASN A 32 -7.70 -10.26 -2.91
C ASN A 32 -8.36 -11.54 -2.40
N TRP A 33 -8.57 -11.67 -1.09
CA TRP A 33 -9.31 -12.80 -0.53
C TRP A 33 -10.78 -12.77 -0.92
N LEU A 34 -11.39 -11.57 -0.96
CA LEU A 34 -12.75 -11.39 -1.43
C LEU A 34 -12.87 -11.69 -2.92
N GLU A 35 -11.88 -11.29 -3.73
CA GLU A 35 -11.82 -11.63 -5.16
C GLU A 35 -11.72 -13.14 -5.41
N VAL A 36 -10.93 -13.88 -4.63
CA VAL A 36 -10.88 -15.36 -4.68
C VAL A 36 -12.25 -15.98 -4.40
N LEU A 37 -13.10 -15.30 -3.62
CA LEU A 37 -14.48 -15.70 -3.34
C LEU A 37 -15.49 -15.15 -4.37
N ASN A 38 -15.04 -14.54 -5.47
CA ASN A 38 -15.84 -13.82 -6.46
C ASN A 38 -16.70 -12.68 -5.87
N ILE A 39 -16.21 -12.03 -4.81
CA ILE A 39 -16.85 -10.87 -4.18
C ILE A 39 -16.05 -9.62 -4.54
N ASP A 40 -16.54 -8.87 -5.54
CA ASP A 40 -15.97 -7.55 -5.86
C ASP A 40 -16.51 -6.48 -4.89
N PHE A 41 -15.91 -6.42 -3.71
CA PHE A 41 -16.27 -5.41 -2.71
C PHE A 41 -15.68 -4.03 -3.03
N LEU A 42 -14.58 -3.99 -3.78
CA LEU A 42 -13.92 -2.74 -4.17
C LEU A 42 -14.82 -1.86 -5.04
N SER A 43 -15.60 -2.48 -5.93
CA SER A 43 -16.56 -1.77 -6.79
C SER A 43 -17.91 -1.48 -6.15
N SER A 44 -18.18 -2.01 -4.94
CA SER A 44 -19.48 -1.90 -4.29
C SER A 44 -19.90 -0.45 -3.99
N ASP A 45 -21.18 -0.15 -4.20
CA ASP A 45 -21.74 1.19 -3.95
C ASP A 45 -21.59 1.61 -2.47
N PHE A 46 -21.67 0.65 -1.54
CA PHE A 46 -21.46 0.88 -0.11
C PHE A 46 -20.04 1.40 0.18
N ARG A 47 -19.01 0.77 -0.39
CA ARG A 47 -17.62 1.23 -0.20
C ARG A 47 -17.37 2.56 -0.89
N LYS A 48 -17.89 2.77 -2.10
CA LYS A 48 -17.80 4.06 -2.82
C LYS A 48 -18.43 5.19 -2.01
N PHE A 49 -19.61 4.96 -1.44
CA PHE A 49 -20.26 5.92 -0.54
C PHE A 49 -19.39 6.20 0.70
N SER A 50 -18.84 5.19 1.36
CA SER A 50 -17.96 5.36 2.51
C SER A 50 -16.71 6.19 2.19
N ILE A 51 -15.99 5.88 1.10
CA ILE A 51 -14.79 6.61 0.69
C ILE A 51 -15.09 8.08 0.40
N SER A 52 -16.23 8.39 -0.23
CA SER A 52 -16.62 9.79 -0.49
C SER A 52 -16.83 10.63 0.79
N HIS A 53 -17.00 9.98 1.94
CA HIS A 53 -17.17 10.63 3.24
C HIS A 53 -15.97 10.42 4.17
N ILE A 54 -14.83 9.95 3.68
CA ILE A 54 -13.66 9.64 4.51
C ILE A 54 -13.16 10.87 5.28
N GLU A 55 -13.18 12.06 4.66
CA GLU A 55 -12.77 13.33 5.27
C GLU A 55 -13.68 13.77 6.42
N SER A 56 -14.86 13.17 6.57
CA SER A 56 -15.76 13.46 7.70
C SER A 56 -15.34 12.74 8.99
N PHE A 57 -14.39 11.80 8.91
CA PHE A 57 -13.92 11.02 10.06
C PHE A 57 -12.48 11.41 10.43
N PRO A 58 -12.17 11.50 11.73
CA PRO A 58 -10.80 11.76 12.18
C PRO A 58 -9.91 10.53 11.97
N ASP A 59 -8.60 10.76 11.83
CA ASP A 59 -7.62 9.70 11.56
C ASP A 59 -7.69 8.55 12.58
N TRP A 60 -7.79 8.85 13.87
CA TRP A 60 -7.88 7.82 14.92
C TRP A 60 -9.08 6.89 14.74
N PHE A 61 -10.17 7.35 14.12
CA PHE A 61 -11.35 6.53 13.87
C PHE A 61 -11.11 5.54 12.73
N LEU A 62 -10.31 5.93 11.73
CA LEU A 62 -10.04 5.14 10.54
C LEU A 62 -8.85 4.20 10.73
N TYR A 63 -7.83 4.64 11.47
CA TYR A 63 -6.54 3.98 11.59
C TYR A 63 -6.39 3.21 12.91
N SER A 64 -6.79 3.79 14.06
CA SER A 64 -6.52 3.19 15.38
C SER A 64 -7.71 2.44 16.00
N LEU A 65 -8.93 2.94 15.79
CA LEU A 65 -10.15 2.38 16.38
C LEU A 65 -10.43 0.93 15.93
N PRO A 66 -10.30 0.55 14.63
CA PRO A 66 -10.58 -0.81 14.18
C PRO A 66 -9.78 -1.86 14.96
N ASP A 67 -8.51 -1.60 15.20
CA ASP A 67 -7.62 -2.54 15.86
C ASP A 67 -7.93 -2.64 17.37
N GLY A 68 -8.26 -1.52 18.01
CA GLY A 68 -8.79 -1.51 19.37
C GLY A 68 -10.10 -2.32 19.51
N LEU A 69 -10.98 -2.27 18.51
CA LEU A 69 -12.20 -3.06 18.46
C LEU A 69 -11.92 -4.56 18.23
N TRP A 70 -10.90 -4.91 17.46
CA TRP A 70 -10.47 -6.31 17.31
C TRP A 70 -9.89 -6.86 18.62
N ILE A 71 -9.04 -6.10 19.31
CA ILE A 71 -8.51 -6.48 20.62
C ILE A 71 -9.63 -6.62 21.65
N THR A 72 -10.62 -5.71 21.64
CA THR A 72 -11.81 -5.79 22.48
C THR A 72 -12.57 -7.10 22.22
N SER A 73 -12.79 -7.42 20.95
CA SER A 73 -13.50 -8.63 20.53
C SER A 73 -12.76 -9.90 20.96
N TYR A 74 -11.46 -9.98 20.68
CA TYR A 74 -10.60 -11.09 21.06
C TYR A 74 -10.66 -11.32 22.57
N THR A 75 -10.41 -10.26 23.35
CA THR A 75 -10.36 -10.33 24.80
C THR A 75 -11.69 -10.83 25.37
N CYS A 76 -12.82 -10.29 24.90
CA CYS A 76 -14.16 -10.73 25.29
C CYS A 76 -14.42 -12.21 24.95
N LEU A 77 -13.99 -12.68 23.77
CA LEU A 77 -14.20 -14.05 23.31
C LEU A 77 -13.38 -15.04 24.14
N ILE A 78 -12.12 -14.74 24.43
CA ILE A 78 -11.27 -15.58 25.30
C ILE A 78 -11.84 -15.62 26.73
N ILE A 79 -12.23 -14.47 27.29
CA ILE A 79 -12.89 -14.42 28.61
C ILE A 79 -14.13 -15.33 28.63
N TYR A 80 -14.94 -15.27 27.58
CA TYR A 80 -16.13 -16.10 27.43
C TYR A 80 -15.79 -17.60 27.39
N ILE A 81 -14.81 -18.02 26.57
CA ILE A 81 -14.33 -19.41 26.48
C ILE A 81 -13.87 -19.93 27.84
N TRP A 82 -13.17 -19.09 28.60
CA TRP A 82 -12.66 -19.43 29.92
C TRP A 82 -13.70 -19.30 31.04
N ASN A 83 -14.96 -19.05 30.71
CA ASN A 83 -16.07 -18.89 31.66
C ASN A 83 -15.78 -17.81 32.71
N PHE A 84 -15.11 -16.72 32.33
CA PHE A 84 -14.80 -15.59 33.21
C PHE A 84 -13.94 -15.97 34.43
N LYS A 85 -13.23 -17.11 34.37
CA LYS A 85 -12.30 -17.55 35.42
C LYS A 85 -10.89 -17.11 35.06
N ILE A 86 -10.28 -16.30 35.91
CA ILE A 86 -8.88 -15.88 35.79
C ILE A 86 -8.00 -16.91 36.49
N LYS A 87 -7.23 -17.66 35.70
CA LYS A 87 -6.22 -18.65 36.10
C LYS A 87 -4.98 -18.41 35.24
N LEU A 88 -3.81 -18.91 35.63
CA LEU A 88 -2.57 -18.71 34.86
C LEU A 88 -2.71 -19.05 33.37
N GLN A 89 -3.41 -20.13 33.03
CA GLN A 89 -3.68 -20.53 31.64
C GLN A 89 -4.62 -19.58 30.91
N SER A 90 -5.68 -19.08 31.56
CA SER A 90 -6.57 -18.12 30.90
C SER A 90 -5.92 -16.74 30.78
N ILE A 91 -5.07 -16.34 31.73
CA ILE A 91 -4.27 -15.11 31.63
C ILE A 91 -3.38 -15.15 30.39
N PHE A 92 -2.69 -16.27 30.16
CA PHE A 92 -1.87 -16.44 28.95
C PHE A 92 -2.68 -16.18 27.67
N TRP A 93 -3.84 -16.84 27.51
CA TRP A 93 -4.68 -16.66 26.33
C TRP A 93 -5.33 -15.27 26.27
N ILE A 94 -5.66 -14.65 27.40
CA ILE A 94 -6.26 -13.32 27.44
C ILE A 94 -5.24 -12.27 26.97
N SER A 95 -3.96 -12.44 27.34
CA SER A 95 -2.93 -11.42 27.13
C SER A 95 -2.15 -11.57 25.83
N ILE A 96 -2.12 -12.73 25.16
CA ILE A 96 -1.18 -12.96 24.05
C ILE A 96 -1.34 -11.99 22.87
N ILE A 97 -2.55 -11.76 22.35
CA ILE A 97 -2.77 -10.80 21.24
C ILE A 97 -2.52 -9.35 21.68
N PRO A 98 -3.09 -8.85 22.80
CA PRO A 98 -2.78 -7.51 23.29
C PRO A 98 -1.28 -7.29 23.52
N PHE A 99 -0.59 -8.30 24.07
CA PHE A 99 0.85 -8.23 24.31
C PHE A 99 1.63 -8.11 23.01
N ILE A 100 1.30 -8.91 21.99
CA ILE A 100 1.92 -8.83 20.67
C ILE A 100 1.68 -7.45 20.05
N ALA A 101 0.44 -6.93 20.06
CA ALA A 101 0.11 -5.64 19.48
C ALA A 101 0.85 -4.48 20.18
N ILE A 102 0.77 -4.41 21.51
CA ILE A 102 1.44 -3.38 22.32
C ILE A 102 2.96 -3.45 22.18
N SER A 103 3.52 -4.67 22.18
CA SER A 103 4.97 -4.85 22.06
C SER A 103 5.47 -4.53 20.64
N SER A 104 4.66 -4.81 19.62
CA SER A 104 4.94 -4.39 18.24
C SER A 104 4.97 -2.86 18.13
N GLU A 105 4.03 -2.17 18.78
CA GLU A 105 3.96 -0.71 18.77
C GLU A 105 5.14 -0.06 19.49
N ILE A 106 5.46 -0.53 20.70
CA ILE A 106 6.63 -0.08 21.45
C ILE A 106 7.92 -0.40 20.66
N GLY A 107 7.96 -1.57 20.00
CA GLY A 107 9.07 -1.98 19.16
C GLY A 107 9.29 -1.07 17.95
N GLN A 108 8.23 -0.55 17.34
CA GLN A 108 8.29 0.46 16.29
C GLN A 108 8.83 1.79 16.83
N GLY A 109 8.46 2.18 18.05
CA GLY A 109 8.94 3.42 18.69
C GLY A 109 10.43 3.42 19.07
N VAL A 110 11.08 2.26 19.10
CA VAL A 110 12.53 2.11 19.34
C VAL A 110 13.28 1.58 18.11
N ASP A 111 12.65 1.64 16.93
CA ASP A 111 13.18 1.18 15.63
C ASP A 111 13.60 -0.32 15.61
N PHE A 112 13.08 -1.13 16.53
CA PHE A 112 13.34 -2.58 16.59
C PHE A 112 12.42 -3.38 15.66
N VAL A 113 11.20 -2.87 15.43
CA VAL A 113 10.20 -3.44 14.52
C VAL A 113 9.94 -2.45 13.39
N GLN A 114 9.89 -2.92 12.15
CA GLN A 114 9.54 -2.08 11.00
C GLN A 114 8.09 -1.60 11.13
N GLY A 115 7.87 -0.29 11.08
CA GLY A 115 6.54 0.33 11.13
C GLY A 115 6.64 1.82 11.50
N THR A 116 5.53 2.42 11.90
CA THR A 116 5.47 3.82 12.34
C THR A 116 4.80 3.86 13.69
N PHE A 117 5.51 4.36 14.69
CA PHE A 117 4.97 4.48 16.03
C PHE A 117 3.80 5.48 16.08
N ASP A 118 2.63 5.00 16.48
CA ASP A 118 1.44 5.80 16.77
C ASP A 118 0.98 5.60 18.22
N SER A 119 1.04 6.69 18.98
CA SER A 119 0.56 6.73 20.37
C SER A 119 -0.94 6.44 20.51
N LEU A 120 -1.73 6.72 19.48
CA LEU A 120 -3.17 6.44 19.46
C LEU A 120 -3.44 4.95 19.27
N ASP A 121 -2.67 4.26 18.43
CA ASP A 121 -2.77 2.81 18.27
C ASP A 121 -2.48 2.12 19.62
N LEU A 122 -1.41 2.54 20.30
CA LEU A 122 -1.08 2.05 21.64
C LEU A 122 -2.23 2.30 22.63
N LEU A 123 -2.83 3.50 22.62
CA LEU A 123 -3.97 3.84 23.46
C LEU A 123 -5.17 2.93 23.18
N PHE A 124 -5.53 2.72 21.92
CA PHE A 124 -6.64 1.86 21.53
C PHE A 124 -6.40 0.38 21.85
N TYR A 125 -5.16 -0.09 21.74
CA TYR A 125 -4.78 -1.44 22.18
C TYR A 125 -4.96 -1.63 23.69
N VAL A 126 -4.48 -0.68 24.48
CA VAL A 126 -4.60 -0.71 25.94
C VAL A 126 -6.07 -0.60 26.34
N LEU A 127 -6.84 0.32 25.77
CA LEU A 127 -8.27 0.45 26.06
C LEU A 127 -9.05 -0.81 25.67
N GLY A 128 -8.78 -1.37 24.50
CA GLY A 128 -9.43 -2.59 24.02
C GLY A 128 -9.13 -3.80 24.90
N PHE A 129 -7.97 -3.83 25.55
CA PHE A 129 -7.63 -4.87 26.52
C PHE A 129 -8.26 -4.64 27.90
N ILE A 130 -8.19 -3.41 28.43
CA ILE A 130 -8.58 -3.09 29.81
C ILE A 130 -10.10 -3.02 29.98
N ILE A 131 -10.84 -2.48 29.01
CA ILE A 131 -12.30 -2.32 29.11
C ILE A 131 -13.01 -3.68 29.35
N PRO A 132 -12.75 -4.74 28.56
CA PRO A 132 -13.30 -6.07 28.82
C PRO A 132 -12.96 -6.62 30.20
N LEU A 133 -11.73 -6.38 30.70
CA LEU A 133 -11.30 -6.88 32.01
C LEU A 133 -12.06 -6.20 33.16
N ILE A 134 -12.27 -4.88 33.10
CA ILE A 134 -13.07 -4.14 34.09
C ILE A 134 -14.49 -4.71 34.18
N LEU A 135 -15.08 -5.08 33.03
CA LEU A 135 -16.42 -5.69 32.98
C LEU A 135 -16.50 -7.05 33.70
N ILE A 136 -15.40 -7.79 33.78
CA ILE A 136 -15.32 -9.04 34.56
C ILE A 136 -15.29 -8.74 36.06
N PHE A 137 -14.36 -7.88 36.50
CA PHE A 137 -14.10 -7.65 37.92
C PHE A 137 -15.30 -7.05 38.66
N LYS A 138 -16.16 -6.31 37.95
CA LYS A 138 -17.34 -5.68 38.53
C LYS A 138 -18.46 -6.67 38.91
N LYS A 139 -18.39 -7.96 38.54
CA LYS A 139 -19.51 -8.88 38.80
C LYS A 139 -19.06 -10.32 39.08
N ASN A 140 -19.38 -10.84 40.26
CA ASN A 140 -19.23 -12.25 40.63
C ASN A 140 -20.13 -13.14 39.75
N ILE A 141 -19.56 -13.82 38.75
CA ILE A 141 -20.32 -14.72 37.88
C ILE A 141 -20.25 -16.14 38.41
N ILE A 142 -21.42 -16.65 38.77
CA ILE A 142 -21.64 -18.01 39.23
C ILE A 142 -21.72 -18.97 38.03
N ASN A 143 -21.19 -20.17 38.29
CA ASN A 143 -21.13 -21.40 37.49
C ASN A 143 -22.12 -21.53 36.31
N SER A 144 -21.58 -21.95 35.16
CA SER A 144 -22.31 -22.81 34.23
C SER A 144 -21.36 -23.77 33.53
N ASN A 145 -21.92 -24.87 33.01
CA ASN A 145 -21.24 -26.08 32.51
C ASN A 145 -19.84 -25.81 31.94
N THR A 146 -18.86 -26.47 32.56
CA THR A 146 -17.45 -26.26 32.28
C THR A 146 -17.08 -27.13 31.08
N MET A 147 -16.94 -26.54 29.90
CA MET A 147 -16.17 -27.19 28.83
C MET A 147 -14.88 -27.76 29.42
N ASN A 148 -14.54 -29.00 29.07
CA ASN A 148 -13.28 -29.60 29.49
C ASN A 148 -12.11 -28.69 29.05
N LYS A 149 -11.07 -28.62 29.88
CA LYS A 149 -9.88 -27.79 29.68
C LYS A 149 -9.29 -27.94 28.28
N ILE A 150 -9.23 -29.16 27.74
CA ILE A 150 -8.71 -29.42 26.39
C ILE A 150 -9.51 -28.65 25.33
N LEU A 151 -10.85 -28.70 25.39
CA LEU A 151 -11.71 -28.03 24.44
C LEU A 151 -11.62 -26.50 24.55
N LYS A 152 -11.40 -25.96 25.76
CA LYS A 152 -11.13 -24.52 25.96
C LYS A 152 -9.82 -24.10 25.30
N THR A 153 -8.77 -24.89 25.47
CA THR A 153 -7.48 -24.63 24.82
C THR A 153 -7.62 -24.68 23.30
N MET A 154 -8.29 -25.69 22.74
CA MET A 154 -8.55 -25.77 21.30
C MET A 154 -9.33 -24.56 20.78
N ALA A 155 -10.38 -24.14 21.50
CA ALA A 155 -11.15 -22.95 21.15
C ALA A 155 -10.29 -21.66 21.22
N SER A 156 -9.41 -21.53 22.22
CA SER A 156 -8.47 -20.41 22.31
C SER A 156 -7.43 -20.41 21.19
N ILE A 157 -6.92 -21.57 20.77
CA ILE A 157 -6.03 -21.69 19.60
C ILE A 157 -6.77 -21.26 18.34
N GLY A 158 -7.97 -21.78 18.09
CA GLY A 158 -8.77 -21.39 16.92
C GLY A 158 -9.06 -19.88 16.91
N THR A 159 -9.38 -19.31 18.07
CA THR A 159 -9.57 -17.86 18.22
C THR A 159 -8.28 -17.09 17.92
N PHE A 160 -7.15 -17.52 18.46
CA PHE A 160 -5.85 -16.90 18.19
C PHE A 160 -5.52 -16.91 16.69
N VAL A 161 -5.63 -18.07 16.04
CA VAL A 161 -5.37 -18.22 14.59
C VAL A 161 -6.31 -17.33 13.77
N PHE A 162 -7.60 -17.27 14.13
CA PHE A 162 -8.56 -16.42 13.44
C PHE A 162 -8.21 -14.92 13.53
N PHE A 163 -7.82 -14.43 14.71
CA PHE A 163 -7.43 -13.02 14.86
C PHE A 163 -6.07 -12.70 14.21
N ILE A 164 -5.12 -13.64 14.21
CA ILE A 164 -3.88 -13.51 13.42
C ILE A 164 -4.19 -13.47 11.92
N PHE A 165 -5.14 -14.28 11.45
CA PHE A 165 -5.57 -14.26 10.05
C PHE A 165 -6.19 -12.90 9.67
N ILE A 166 -7.03 -12.32 10.52
CA ILE A 166 -7.53 -10.96 10.32
C ILE A 166 -6.39 -9.96 10.27
N ALA A 167 -5.47 -9.99 11.23
CA ALA A 167 -4.31 -9.09 11.29
C ALA A 167 -3.43 -9.20 10.03
N PHE A 168 -3.28 -10.39 9.47
CA PHE A 168 -2.54 -10.58 8.22
C PHE A 168 -3.29 -10.05 7.00
N GLY A 169 -4.62 -10.13 6.99
CA GLY A 169 -5.48 -9.58 5.93
C GLY A 169 -5.53 -8.05 5.94
N SER A 170 -5.27 -7.45 7.09
CA SER A 170 -5.12 -5.99 7.26
C SER A 170 -3.75 -5.45 6.87
N GLU A 171 -2.79 -6.31 6.53
CA GLU A 171 -1.56 -5.82 5.91
C GLU A 171 -1.83 -5.45 4.45
N ASP A 172 -1.26 -4.34 4.00
CA ASP A 172 -1.18 -4.04 2.58
C ASP A 172 -0.45 -5.19 1.87
N GLU A 173 -0.89 -5.50 0.66
CA GLU A 173 -0.04 -6.26 -0.24
C GLU A 173 1.28 -5.53 -0.35
N LYS A 174 2.35 -6.22 0.05
CA LYS A 174 3.68 -5.89 -0.40
C LYS A 174 3.70 -6.09 -1.92
N LYS A 175 3.18 -5.11 -2.67
CA LYS A 175 3.72 -4.83 -3.99
C LYS A 175 5.23 -4.76 -3.80
N SER A 176 5.96 -5.25 -4.79
CA SER A 176 7.41 -5.45 -4.82
C SER A 176 8.28 -4.27 -4.34
N GLU A 177 7.68 -3.13 -4.00
CA GLU A 177 8.26 -2.01 -3.26
C GLU A 177 8.98 -2.41 -1.98
N THR A 178 8.48 -3.25 -1.06
CA THR A 178 9.21 -3.46 0.22
C THR A 178 10.59 -4.12 0.03
N SER A 179 10.74 -5.00 -0.97
CA SER A 179 12.05 -5.57 -1.30
C SER A 179 12.97 -4.56 -1.99
N ILE A 180 12.39 -3.61 -2.74
CA ILE A 180 13.10 -2.55 -3.45
C ILE A 180 13.47 -1.42 -2.48
N THR A 181 12.58 -0.96 -1.60
CA THR A 181 12.82 0.11 -0.62
C THR A 181 13.82 -0.32 0.43
N THR A 182 13.70 -1.52 1.01
CA THR A 182 14.71 -2.02 1.97
C THR A 182 16.06 -2.32 1.31
N SER A 183 16.09 -2.76 0.04
CA SER A 183 17.35 -2.91 -0.70
C SER A 183 17.93 -1.58 -1.18
N ILE A 184 17.09 -0.58 -1.46
CA ILE A 184 17.48 0.80 -1.78
C ILE A 184 18.00 1.50 -0.53
N GLU A 185 17.39 1.32 0.63
CA GLU A 185 17.76 1.97 1.90
C GLU A 185 19.03 1.35 2.48
N ASN A 186 19.17 0.02 2.41
CA ASN A 186 20.44 -0.65 2.70
C ASN A 186 21.54 -0.27 1.69
N LYS A 187 21.20 -0.08 0.40
CA LYS A 187 22.15 0.50 -0.57
C LYS A 187 22.44 1.97 -0.30
N LYS A 188 21.48 2.77 0.16
CA LYS A 188 21.62 4.21 0.47
C LYS A 188 22.57 4.40 1.64
N ASN A 189 22.45 3.54 2.66
CA ASN A 189 23.38 3.47 3.80
C ASN A 189 24.78 2.96 3.41
N ALA A 190 24.90 2.07 2.42
CA ALA A 190 26.20 1.69 1.87
C ALA A 190 26.80 2.77 0.96
N LEU A 191 25.98 3.50 0.18
CA LEU A 191 26.40 4.53 -0.78
C LEU A 191 26.77 5.85 -0.09
N SER A 192 26.19 6.16 1.08
CA SER A 192 26.51 7.36 1.87
C SER A 192 27.94 7.37 2.43
N THR A 193 28.58 6.20 2.52
CA THR A 193 29.99 6.07 2.91
C THR A 193 30.97 6.46 1.78
N ILE A 194 30.49 6.50 0.53
CA ILE A 194 31.29 6.86 -0.64
C ILE A 194 31.23 8.38 -0.81
N PRO A 195 32.38 9.08 -0.95
CA PRO A 195 32.39 10.52 -1.19
C PRO A 195 31.52 10.93 -2.37
N LEU A 196 30.80 12.05 -2.23
CA LEU A 196 29.86 12.56 -3.24
C LEU A 196 30.52 12.75 -4.61
N LYS A 197 31.73 13.33 -4.64
CA LYS A 197 32.55 13.41 -5.85
C LYS A 197 32.70 12.06 -6.57
N THR A 198 33.05 11.00 -5.85
CA THR A 198 33.23 9.65 -6.41
C THR A 198 31.92 9.08 -6.94
N ARG A 199 30.80 9.30 -6.23
CA ARG A 199 29.45 8.90 -6.71
C ARG A 199 29.13 9.61 -8.02
N LEU A 200 29.38 10.92 -8.12
CA LEU A 200 29.13 11.70 -9.34
C LEU A 200 29.98 11.19 -10.52
N GLU A 201 31.29 11.03 -10.34
CA GLU A 201 32.22 10.55 -11.38
C GLU A 201 31.83 9.15 -11.91
N ASN A 202 31.51 8.22 -11.01
CA ASN A 202 31.10 6.87 -11.37
C ASN A 202 29.81 6.86 -12.21
N ASN A 203 28.81 7.65 -11.81
CA ASN A 203 27.55 7.75 -12.52
C ASN A 203 27.68 8.46 -13.89
N ILE A 204 28.55 9.46 -14.00
CA ILE A 204 28.88 10.11 -15.28
C ILE A 204 29.53 9.12 -16.26
N LYS A 205 30.36 8.22 -15.73
CA LYS A 205 31.06 7.19 -16.52
C LYS A 205 30.10 6.09 -16.99
N SER A 206 29.24 5.58 -16.11
CA SER A 206 28.29 4.50 -16.45
C SER A 206 27.23 4.93 -17.47
N LEU A 207 26.73 6.17 -17.39
CA LEU A 207 25.66 6.65 -18.28
C LEU A 207 26.07 6.79 -19.76
N LYS A 208 27.34 6.57 -20.13
CA LYS A 208 27.82 6.74 -21.52
C LYS A 208 27.30 5.67 -22.50
N SER A 209 26.82 4.51 -22.03
CA SER A 209 26.51 3.37 -22.91
C SER A 209 25.06 2.89 -22.91
N ASP A 210 24.24 3.31 -21.94
CA ASP A 210 23.09 2.48 -21.58
C ASP A 210 21.77 2.95 -22.21
N ASP A 211 21.30 2.16 -23.17
CA ASP A 211 19.88 2.10 -23.52
C ASP A 211 19.17 1.29 -22.42
N PHE A 212 18.70 1.99 -21.38
CA PHE A 212 17.98 1.38 -20.25
C PHE A 212 16.74 0.59 -20.67
N THR A 213 16.28 0.74 -21.92
CA THR A 213 15.06 0.09 -22.39
C THR A 213 15.29 -1.26 -23.06
N LYS A 214 16.53 -1.65 -23.34
CA LYS A 214 16.84 -2.83 -24.16
C LYS A 214 16.23 -4.13 -23.61
N ASP A 215 16.36 -4.35 -22.30
CA ASP A 215 15.99 -5.62 -21.65
C ASP A 215 14.66 -5.55 -20.86
N ILE A 216 13.89 -4.46 -21.02
CA ILE A 216 12.60 -4.29 -20.33
C ILE A 216 11.51 -5.13 -21.00
N ASN A 217 11.08 -6.19 -20.32
CA ASN A 217 10.06 -7.12 -20.81
C ASN A 217 8.85 -7.24 -19.84
N SER A 218 8.84 -6.46 -18.76
CA SER A 218 7.80 -6.47 -17.73
C SER A 218 7.51 -5.06 -17.22
N LEU A 219 6.37 -4.89 -16.53
CA LEU A 219 6.03 -3.63 -15.88
C LEU A 219 7.03 -3.28 -14.77
N ASP A 220 7.52 -4.29 -14.03
CA ASP A 220 8.56 -4.08 -13.00
C ASP A 220 9.85 -3.50 -13.60
N GLY A 221 10.25 -3.94 -14.79
CA GLY A 221 11.41 -3.38 -15.49
C GLY A 221 11.24 -1.89 -15.84
N ILE A 222 10.02 -1.46 -16.13
CA ILE A 222 9.69 -0.04 -16.33
C ILE A 222 9.81 0.73 -15.01
N VAL A 223 9.23 0.20 -13.94
CA VAL A 223 9.28 0.84 -12.60
C VAL A 223 10.73 0.98 -12.12
N ILE A 224 11.55 -0.06 -12.28
CA ILE A 224 12.99 -0.03 -11.95
C ILE A 224 13.71 1.07 -12.74
N SER A 225 13.40 1.22 -14.02
CA SER A 225 14.02 2.26 -14.87
C SER A 225 13.67 3.67 -14.39
N ILE A 226 12.43 3.90 -13.97
CA ILE A 226 11.98 5.18 -13.41
C ILE A 226 12.69 5.44 -12.07
N ALA A 227 12.78 4.43 -11.21
CA ALA A 227 13.48 4.53 -9.93
C ALA A 227 14.97 4.87 -10.07
N LEU A 228 15.65 4.35 -11.10
CA LEU A 228 17.04 4.72 -11.41
C LEU A 228 17.19 6.20 -11.75
N TYR A 229 16.27 6.76 -12.54
CA TYR A 229 16.27 8.20 -12.84
C TYR A 229 16.03 9.06 -11.59
N LYS A 230 15.13 8.65 -10.70
CA LYS A 230 14.95 9.28 -9.38
C LYS A 230 16.22 9.21 -8.52
N ALA A 231 16.93 8.08 -8.54
CA ALA A 231 18.20 7.96 -7.83
C ALA A 231 19.28 8.92 -8.36
N TYR A 232 19.37 9.10 -9.69
CA TYR A 232 20.26 10.10 -10.29
C TYR A 232 19.91 11.52 -9.85
N PHE A 233 18.63 11.86 -9.78
CA PHE A 233 18.18 13.17 -9.32
C PHE A 233 18.67 13.49 -7.91
N GLN A 234 18.55 12.56 -6.97
CA GLN A 234 19.00 12.78 -5.60
C GLN A 234 20.51 13.08 -5.56
N ILE A 235 21.33 12.35 -6.31
CA ILE A 235 22.78 12.60 -6.41
C ILE A 235 23.08 13.97 -7.05
N ILE A 236 22.33 14.35 -8.09
CA ILE A 236 22.47 15.64 -8.75
C ILE A 236 22.09 16.77 -7.78
N LYS A 237 21.00 16.62 -7.02
CA LYS A 237 20.53 17.57 -6.03
C LYS A 237 21.59 17.79 -4.95
N GLU A 238 22.06 16.71 -4.32
CA GLU A 238 23.17 16.76 -3.35
C GLU A 238 24.40 17.49 -3.93
N GLY A 239 24.79 17.17 -5.17
CA GLY A 239 25.93 17.80 -5.83
C GLY A 239 25.75 19.29 -6.16
N LYS A 240 24.54 19.72 -6.49
CA LYS A 240 24.21 21.14 -6.71
C LYS A 240 24.21 21.95 -5.41
N GLU A 241 23.77 21.33 -4.31
CA GLU A 241 23.69 21.94 -2.98
C GLU A 241 25.05 21.90 -2.24
N SER A 242 26.04 21.15 -2.74
CA SER A 242 27.38 21.06 -2.16
C SER A 242 28.12 22.41 -2.18
N GLN A 243 28.95 22.64 -1.16
CA GLN A 243 29.86 23.79 -1.07
C GLN A 243 31.12 23.62 -1.94
N ASN A 244 31.38 22.42 -2.49
CA ASN A 244 32.56 22.14 -3.30
C ASN A 244 32.32 22.49 -4.78
N PRO A 245 33.09 23.44 -5.38
CA PRO A 245 32.90 23.85 -6.77
C PRO A 245 33.06 22.70 -7.80
N GLU A 246 33.93 21.73 -7.53
CA GLU A 246 34.11 20.57 -8.42
C GLU A 246 32.91 19.63 -8.37
N GLU A 247 32.29 19.44 -7.21
CA GLU A 247 31.08 18.63 -7.07
C GLU A 247 29.89 19.28 -7.78
N GLN A 248 29.74 20.60 -7.67
CA GLN A 248 28.72 21.36 -8.42
C GLN A 248 28.91 21.23 -9.94
N LYS A 249 30.16 21.27 -10.41
CA LYS A 249 30.50 21.09 -11.83
C LYS A 249 30.16 19.68 -12.30
N LEU A 250 30.51 18.65 -11.53
CA LEU A 250 30.16 17.27 -11.83
C LEU A 250 28.64 17.04 -11.80
N ALA A 251 27.92 17.64 -10.86
CA ALA A 251 26.47 17.57 -10.79
C ALA A 251 25.80 18.12 -12.06
N LYS A 252 26.25 19.27 -12.56
CA LYS A 252 25.79 19.83 -13.85
C LYS A 252 26.10 18.92 -15.03
N GLN A 253 27.26 18.28 -15.05
CA GLN A 253 27.63 17.32 -16.10
C GLN A 253 26.74 16.06 -16.06
N LEU A 254 26.47 15.53 -14.87
CA LEU A 254 25.60 14.37 -14.69
C LEU A 254 24.16 14.72 -15.09
N GLU A 255 23.64 15.87 -14.67
CA GLU A 255 22.32 16.37 -15.05
C GLU A 255 22.14 16.41 -16.56
N GLN A 256 23.08 17.01 -17.30
CA GLN A 256 22.99 17.08 -18.76
C GLN A 256 22.97 15.69 -19.40
N LYS A 257 23.75 14.75 -18.88
CA LYS A 257 23.80 13.37 -19.38
C LYS A 257 22.49 12.64 -19.10
N VAL A 258 21.96 12.79 -17.88
CA VAL A 258 20.70 12.18 -17.44
C VAL A 258 19.54 12.74 -18.28
N SER A 259 19.46 14.06 -18.45
CA SER A 259 18.50 14.72 -19.34
C SER A 259 18.53 14.15 -20.76
N ASN A 260 19.72 14.04 -21.37
CA ASN A 260 19.87 13.47 -22.71
C ASN A 260 19.41 12.00 -22.78
N SER A 261 19.71 11.21 -21.74
CA SER A 261 19.26 9.82 -21.62
C SER A 261 17.74 9.72 -21.53
N GLN A 262 17.12 10.57 -20.70
CA GLN A 262 15.66 10.61 -20.56
C GLN A 262 14.97 11.00 -21.87
N ILE A 263 15.48 12.01 -22.58
CA ILE A 263 14.99 12.41 -23.91
C ILE A 263 15.01 11.21 -24.89
N LYS A 264 16.05 10.39 -24.83
CA LYS A 264 16.17 9.20 -25.70
C LYS A 264 15.24 8.06 -25.28
N ASN A 265 15.10 7.81 -23.97
CA ASN A 265 14.54 6.55 -23.46
C ASN A 265 13.06 6.63 -23.06
N PHE A 266 12.56 7.77 -22.57
CA PHE A 266 11.14 7.93 -22.22
C PHE A 266 10.16 7.58 -23.36
N PRO A 267 10.42 7.98 -24.63
CA PRO A 267 9.57 7.58 -25.75
C PRO A 267 9.47 6.07 -25.94
N LYS A 268 10.58 5.35 -25.67
CA LYS A 268 10.64 3.89 -25.75
C LYS A 268 9.97 3.23 -24.55
N LEU A 269 10.15 3.78 -23.35
CA LEU A 269 9.47 3.33 -22.14
C LEU A 269 7.95 3.44 -22.32
N ARG A 270 7.45 4.55 -22.87
CA ARG A 270 6.02 4.73 -23.18
C ARG A 270 5.50 3.71 -24.19
N ALA A 271 6.25 3.43 -25.25
CA ALA A 271 5.89 2.39 -26.21
C ALA A 271 5.86 0.99 -25.58
N LYS A 272 6.87 0.64 -24.76
CA LYS A 272 6.92 -0.64 -24.05
C LYS A 272 5.79 -0.77 -23.02
N TYR A 273 5.49 0.31 -22.30
CA TYR A 273 4.38 0.36 -21.37
C TYR A 273 3.06 0.06 -22.07
N ALA A 274 2.74 0.80 -23.14
CA ALA A 274 1.52 0.61 -23.92
C ALA A 274 1.39 -0.82 -24.44
N LYS A 275 2.48 -1.42 -24.92
CA LYS A 275 2.51 -2.83 -25.33
C LYS A 275 2.17 -3.76 -24.15
N LEU A 276 2.87 -3.63 -23.03
CA LEU A 276 2.70 -4.52 -21.88
C LEU A 276 1.31 -4.42 -21.23
N ILE A 277 0.73 -3.23 -21.14
CA ILE A 277 -0.64 -3.09 -20.64
C ILE A 277 -1.65 -3.55 -21.70
N GLY A 278 -1.37 -3.37 -22.99
CA GLY A 278 -2.20 -3.89 -24.08
C GLY A 278 -2.29 -5.41 -24.03
N ASP A 279 -1.15 -6.09 -23.85
CA ASP A 279 -1.10 -7.55 -23.70
C ASP A 279 -1.95 -8.04 -22.51
N LYS A 280 -1.97 -7.28 -21.39
CA LYS A 280 -2.79 -7.60 -20.21
C LYS A 280 -4.27 -7.32 -20.37
N LEU A 281 -4.61 -6.26 -21.12
CA LEU A 281 -5.99 -5.82 -21.29
C LEU A 281 -6.65 -6.42 -22.53
N TRP A 282 -5.90 -7.21 -23.31
CA TRP A 282 -6.39 -7.86 -24.52
C TRP A 282 -7.61 -8.76 -24.26
N GLU A 283 -7.62 -9.51 -23.16
CA GLU A 283 -8.77 -10.36 -22.78
C GLU A 283 -10.04 -9.55 -22.44
N ASN A 284 -9.90 -8.25 -22.19
CA ASN A 284 -11.01 -7.34 -21.92
C ASN A 284 -11.37 -6.46 -23.13
N ASP A 285 -10.94 -6.87 -24.34
CA ASP A 285 -11.20 -6.18 -25.60
C ASP A 285 -10.74 -4.70 -25.60
N VAL A 286 -9.65 -4.41 -24.89
CA VAL A 286 -9.04 -3.07 -24.87
C VAL A 286 -7.86 -3.01 -25.81
N ASP A 287 -7.97 -2.18 -26.85
CA ASP A 287 -6.86 -1.83 -27.73
C ASP A 287 -6.08 -0.66 -27.13
N VAL A 288 -4.76 -0.85 -26.99
CA VAL A 288 -3.86 0.13 -26.42
C VAL A 288 -2.80 0.53 -27.43
N SER A 289 -2.63 1.83 -27.65
CA SER A 289 -1.57 2.34 -28.52
C SER A 289 -0.98 3.64 -27.97
N VAL A 290 0.18 4.02 -28.50
CA VAL A 290 0.77 5.33 -28.27
C VAL A 290 0.65 6.20 -29.51
N GLY A 291 0.51 7.51 -29.29
CA GLY A 291 0.45 8.52 -30.35
C GLY A 291 1.18 9.80 -29.99
N GLY A 292 1.16 10.75 -30.92
CA GLY A 292 1.86 12.03 -30.79
C GLY A 292 3.37 11.92 -30.97
N VAL A 293 4.02 13.07 -31.13
CA VAL A 293 5.47 13.16 -31.30
C VAL A 293 6.16 12.54 -30.09
N ARG A 294 7.03 11.55 -30.33
CA ARG A 294 7.75 10.81 -29.28
C ARG A 294 6.85 10.00 -28.34
N ASN A 295 5.67 9.54 -28.76
CA ASN A 295 4.77 8.66 -27.99
C ASN A 295 4.22 9.31 -26.71
N ILE A 296 3.93 10.61 -26.73
CA ILE A 296 3.48 11.38 -25.55
C ILE A 296 2.00 11.20 -25.22
N ASN A 297 1.22 10.60 -26.11
CA ASN A 297 -0.20 10.32 -25.89
C ASN A 297 -0.41 8.82 -25.73
N LEU A 298 -1.22 8.41 -24.76
CA LEU A 298 -1.72 7.04 -24.64
C LEU A 298 -3.14 6.99 -25.19
N ASN A 299 -3.46 6.03 -26.06
CA ASN A 299 -4.81 5.81 -26.57
C ASN A 299 -5.33 4.46 -26.09
N LEU A 300 -6.55 4.48 -25.58
CA LEU A 300 -7.29 3.32 -25.07
C LEU A 300 -8.62 3.24 -25.80
N THR A 301 -8.88 2.14 -26.48
CA THR A 301 -10.12 1.95 -27.27
C THR A 301 -10.79 0.66 -26.87
N ALA A 302 -12.03 0.73 -26.38
CA ALA A 302 -12.79 -0.42 -25.94
C ALA A 302 -14.28 -0.08 -25.83
N HIS A 303 -15.14 -1.09 -25.97
CA HIS A 303 -16.58 -0.91 -25.71
C HIS A 303 -16.84 -0.35 -24.29
N TYR A 304 -15.90 -0.64 -23.38
CA TYR A 304 -15.93 -0.30 -21.96
C TYR A 304 -15.90 1.21 -21.73
N PHE A 305 -15.36 1.98 -22.67
CA PHE A 305 -15.26 3.43 -22.59
C PHE A 305 -16.48 4.18 -23.13
N ALA A 306 -17.59 3.51 -23.48
CA ALA A 306 -18.87 4.19 -23.73
C ALA A 306 -19.39 4.94 -22.48
N SER A 307 -18.95 4.54 -21.29
CA SER A 307 -19.35 5.13 -20.01
C SER A 307 -18.30 6.11 -19.49
N ASN A 308 -18.72 7.36 -19.24
CA ASN A 308 -17.86 8.38 -18.60
C ASN A 308 -17.33 7.95 -17.22
N LYS A 309 -18.10 7.14 -16.48
CA LYS A 309 -17.67 6.57 -15.20
C LYS A 309 -16.47 5.64 -15.39
N ASN A 310 -16.55 4.75 -16.39
CA ASN A 310 -15.49 3.78 -16.69
C ASN A 310 -14.22 4.48 -17.17
N ILE A 311 -14.38 5.55 -17.96
CA ILE A 311 -13.28 6.43 -18.37
C ILE A 311 -12.61 7.05 -17.13
N LYS A 312 -13.38 7.65 -16.23
CA LYS A 312 -12.86 8.29 -15.02
C LYS A 312 -12.12 7.29 -14.11
N GLU A 313 -12.72 6.12 -13.84
CA GLU A 313 -12.11 5.07 -13.00
C GLU A 313 -10.80 4.55 -13.62
N SER A 314 -10.77 4.37 -14.95
CA SER A 314 -9.54 3.96 -15.66
C SER A 314 -8.46 5.03 -15.60
N GLN A 315 -8.85 6.29 -15.75
CA GLN A 315 -7.94 7.43 -15.68
C GLN A 315 -7.31 7.55 -14.28
N GLU A 316 -8.10 7.40 -13.22
CA GLU A 316 -7.62 7.43 -11.83
C GLU A 316 -6.64 6.29 -11.57
N ALA A 317 -6.95 5.07 -12.03
CA ALA A 317 -6.10 3.90 -11.86
C ALA A 317 -4.74 4.02 -12.58
N LEU A 318 -4.71 4.68 -13.75
CA LEU A 318 -3.50 4.85 -14.55
C LEU A 318 -2.71 6.12 -14.19
N HIS A 319 -3.30 7.07 -13.47
CA HIS A 319 -2.81 8.45 -13.33
C HIS A 319 -1.34 8.52 -12.89
N GLU A 320 -0.98 7.79 -11.83
CA GLU A 320 0.36 7.81 -11.26
C GLU A 320 1.41 7.33 -12.28
N MET A 321 1.14 6.22 -12.96
CA MET A 321 2.04 5.66 -13.96
C MET A 321 2.16 6.57 -15.19
N LEU A 322 1.07 7.24 -15.59
CA LEU A 322 1.07 8.21 -16.68
C LEU A 322 1.94 9.43 -16.38
N ILE A 323 1.90 9.95 -15.14
CA ILE A 323 2.79 11.02 -14.68
C ILE A 323 4.24 10.53 -14.66
N ASN A 324 4.51 9.39 -14.05
CA ASN A 324 5.85 8.82 -13.92
C ASN A 324 6.49 8.52 -15.29
N LEU A 325 5.68 8.15 -16.29
CA LEU A 325 6.11 7.94 -17.68
C LEU A 325 6.06 9.20 -18.55
N ARG A 326 5.62 10.33 -18.03
CA ARG A 326 5.59 11.63 -18.72
C ARG A 326 4.72 11.63 -19.98
N PHE A 327 3.61 10.89 -19.93
CA PHE A 327 2.55 11.12 -20.89
C PHE A 327 2.02 12.56 -20.72
N LYS A 328 1.56 13.17 -21.80
CA LYS A 328 0.92 14.50 -21.82
C LYS A 328 -0.58 14.41 -21.96
N GLN A 329 -1.07 13.30 -22.52
CA GLN A 329 -2.48 13.10 -22.73
C GLN A 329 -2.82 11.62 -22.73
N THR A 330 -4.00 11.29 -22.22
CA THR A 330 -4.63 9.98 -22.40
C THR A 330 -5.95 10.16 -23.12
N ASN A 331 -6.21 9.32 -24.12
CA ASN A 331 -7.39 9.37 -24.97
C ASN A 331 -8.19 8.08 -24.81
N TYR A 332 -9.51 8.22 -24.66
CA TYR A 332 -10.46 7.13 -24.50
C TYR A 332 -11.47 7.16 -25.64
N ARG A 333 -11.63 6.02 -26.32
CA ARG A 333 -12.57 5.82 -27.43
C ARG A 333 -13.43 4.60 -27.20
N TRP A 334 -14.68 4.67 -27.65
CA TRP A 334 -15.59 3.53 -27.60
C TRP A 334 -15.22 2.48 -28.67
N TYR A 335 -14.82 2.91 -29.87
CA TYR A 335 -14.39 2.02 -30.96
C TYR A 335 -13.38 2.71 -31.89
N LYS A 336 -12.66 1.92 -32.70
CA LYS A 336 -11.49 2.40 -33.49
C LYS A 336 -11.82 3.45 -34.57
N GLY A 337 -13.06 3.49 -35.04
CA GLY A 337 -13.51 4.40 -36.09
C GLY A 337 -14.22 5.66 -35.58
N GLU A 338 -14.28 5.85 -34.25
CA GLU A 338 -14.92 7.02 -33.66
C GLU A 338 -14.02 8.24 -33.82
N ASP A 339 -14.53 9.32 -34.41
CA ASP A 339 -13.77 10.57 -34.57
C ASP A 339 -13.60 11.32 -33.24
N GLU A 340 -14.63 11.26 -32.39
CA GLU A 340 -14.66 11.87 -31.07
C GLU A 340 -13.97 10.97 -30.02
N TYR A 341 -13.37 11.60 -29.02
CA TYR A 341 -12.76 10.90 -27.90
C TYR A 341 -12.77 11.78 -26.67
N THR A 342 -12.92 11.17 -25.50
CA THR A 342 -12.68 11.86 -24.24
C THR A 342 -11.19 11.82 -23.94
N TYR A 343 -10.62 12.92 -23.48
CA TYR A 343 -9.21 12.98 -23.15
C TYR A 343 -8.96 13.64 -21.80
N TYR A 344 -7.84 13.26 -21.20
CA TYR A 344 -7.28 13.90 -20.01
C TYR A 344 -5.91 14.44 -20.35
N THR A 345 -5.67 15.70 -20.02
CA THR A 345 -4.33 16.27 -20.00
C THR A 345 -3.60 15.79 -18.75
N ILE A 346 -2.34 15.40 -18.91
CA ILE A 346 -1.49 14.92 -17.82
C ILE A 346 -0.40 15.96 -17.58
N GLU A 347 -0.44 16.58 -16.40
CA GLU A 347 0.56 17.56 -15.96
C GLU A 347 1.84 16.84 -15.50
N SER A 348 2.64 16.43 -16.47
CA SER A 348 3.94 15.79 -16.23
C SER A 348 5.12 16.71 -16.58
N PRO A 349 6.33 16.47 -16.03
CA PRO A 349 7.56 17.15 -16.43
C PRO A 349 7.94 16.94 -17.90
N LYS A 350 8.81 17.80 -18.47
CA LYS A 350 9.39 17.52 -19.80
C LYS A 350 10.39 16.37 -19.72
N ASP A 351 10.56 15.63 -20.82
CA ASP A 351 11.56 14.56 -20.88
C ASP A 351 13.00 15.03 -20.58
N SER A 352 13.30 16.32 -20.78
CA SER A 352 14.59 16.93 -20.47
C SER A 352 14.80 17.29 -19.00
N GLU A 353 13.75 17.34 -18.19
CA GLU A 353 13.84 17.63 -16.77
C GLU A 353 14.22 16.37 -16.01
N VAL A 354 15.06 16.46 -14.98
CA VAL A 354 15.47 15.32 -14.17
C VAL A 354 14.41 15.05 -13.09
N ILE A 355 13.99 13.78 -12.93
CA ILE A 355 12.80 13.36 -12.15
C ILE A 355 13.02 13.50 -10.64
N GLU A 356 12.12 14.16 -9.92
CA GLU A 356 12.05 14.10 -8.44
C GLU A 356 11.52 12.76 -7.89
#